data_AF-A0A1Q6U1Z7-F1
#
_entry.id   AF-A0A1Q6U1Z7-F1
#
_cell.length_a   1.000
_cell.length_b   1.000
_cell.length_c   1.000
_cell.angle_alpha   90.00
_cell.angle_beta   90.00
_cell.angle_gamma   90.00
#
_symmetry.space_group_name_H-M   'P 1'
#
loop_
_entity.id
_entity.type
_entity.pdbx_description
1 polymer ?
#
loop_
_entity_poly.entity_id
_entity_poly.type
_entity_poly.pdbx_seq_one_letter_code
_entity_poly.pdbx_strand_id
1 'polypeptide(L)'
;MEGGILLQKKKCVEIAIVCVLLLFLAGYLEASERNINSKNQVIRGSPGEYDQEVELQLDAGDVVKNYDYTLMVPAADVTKEEADKYFDAAKEEISKSFYAEGDDENAVTLPVNMQTSYQNGMVKAEWTLDSYRLVDVDGVIIEEAVSQNGSLERATVQLTCGNYKQEYVFSFMVYPRVLSESEKILKGVKEAIDKDAKKEGNQLLTLPKEVNGVSLRWSEAKRHLVIKMLFFEVIVLVLLYFVRIEREKTKRKERQDQMMLDYSEVVSKLLILGCALAEATAIYGFIIAIMIIFFLK
;
A
#
# COMPACT_ATOMS: atom_id res chain seq x y z
N MET A 1 -45.54 18.07 4.12
CA MET A 1 -44.42 19.04 4.03
C MET A 1 -43.48 18.96 5.24
N GLU A 2 -43.94 18.51 6.41
CA GLU A 2 -43.11 18.46 7.64
C GLU A 2 -42.09 17.31 7.71
N GLY A 3 -42.37 16.15 7.08
CA GLY A 3 -41.48 14.98 7.14
C GLY A 3 -40.13 15.15 6.42
N GLY A 4 -40.08 15.92 5.32
CA GLY A 4 -38.85 16.21 4.59
C GLY A 4 -37.93 17.20 5.32
N ILE A 5 -38.52 18.16 6.03
CA ILE A 5 -37.80 19.15 6.85
C ILE A 5 -37.21 18.49 8.09
N LEU A 6 -37.91 17.54 8.70
CA LEU A 6 -37.40 16.74 9.83
C LEU A 6 -36.23 15.83 9.41
N LEU A 7 -36.26 15.24 8.22
CA LEU A 7 -35.19 14.38 7.71
C LEU A 7 -33.93 15.20 7.35
N GLN A 8 -34.11 16.38 6.74
CA GLN A 8 -33.01 17.31 6.45
C GLN A 8 -32.40 17.89 7.74
N LYS A 9 -33.22 18.24 8.74
CA LYS A 9 -32.74 18.69 10.06
C LYS A 9 -31.98 17.59 10.80
N LYS A 10 -32.43 16.32 10.75
CA LYS A 10 -31.68 15.19 11.32
C LYS A 10 -30.31 15.00 10.66
N LYS A 11 -30.24 15.06 9.32
CA LYS A 11 -28.97 14.97 8.59
C LYS A 11 -28.03 16.13 8.91
N CYS A 12 -28.54 17.36 9.03
CA CYS A 12 -27.72 18.50 9.46
C CYS A 12 -27.21 18.37 10.89
N VAL A 13 -28.03 17.83 11.81
CA VAL A 13 -27.61 17.57 13.20
C VAL A 13 -26.57 16.46 13.26
N GLU A 14 -26.73 15.37 12.49
CA GLU A 14 -25.72 14.31 12.39
C GLU A 14 -24.39 14.83 11.82
N ILE A 15 -24.42 15.65 10.77
CA ILE A 15 -23.24 16.30 10.21
C ILE A 15 -22.58 17.22 11.25
N ALA A 16 -23.36 18.02 11.98
CA ALA A 16 -22.83 18.90 13.03
C ALA A 16 -22.15 18.11 14.16
N ILE A 17 -22.72 16.98 14.59
CA ILE A 17 -22.12 16.11 15.61
C ILE A 17 -20.80 15.51 15.11
N VAL A 18 -20.76 15.04 13.85
CA VAL A 18 -19.52 14.51 13.24
C VAL A 18 -18.46 15.59 13.13
N CYS A 19 -18.82 16.82 12.75
CA CYS A 19 -17.89 17.95 12.73
C CYS A 19 -17.35 18.30 14.12
N VAL A 20 -18.20 18.30 15.16
CA VAL A 20 -17.76 18.55 16.53
C VAL A 20 -16.84 17.42 17.02
N LEU A 21 -17.14 16.16 16.72
CA LEU A 21 -16.28 15.02 17.05
C LEU A 21 -14.94 15.09 16.31
N LEU A 22 -14.94 15.49 15.04
CA LEU A 22 -13.70 15.70 14.27
C LEU A 22 -12.86 16.84 14.84
N LEU A 23 -13.48 17.94 15.29
CA LEU A 23 -12.78 19.03 15.96
C LEU A 23 -12.21 18.60 17.32
N PHE A 24 -12.95 17.80 18.09
CA PHE A 24 -12.44 17.21 19.33
C PHE A 24 -11.29 16.24 19.08
N LEU A 25 -11.38 15.43 18.03
CA LEU A 25 -10.31 14.50 17.64
C LEU A 25 -9.07 15.24 17.15
N ALA A 26 -9.24 16.28 16.32
CA ALA A 26 -8.16 17.14 15.87
C ALA A 26 -7.47 17.84 17.05
N GLY A 27 -8.25 18.44 17.96
CA GLY A 27 -7.69 19.07 19.17
C GLY A 27 -7.03 18.08 20.13
N TYR A 28 -7.50 16.83 20.18
CA TYR A 28 -6.87 15.76 20.96
C TYR A 28 -5.53 15.32 20.35
N LEU A 29 -5.48 15.16 19.02
CA LEU A 29 -4.25 14.82 18.30
C LEU A 29 -3.19 15.92 18.46
N GLU A 30 -3.57 17.17 18.27
CA GLU A 30 -2.69 18.33 18.43
C GLU A 30 -2.18 18.49 19.87
N ALA A 31 -3.03 18.20 20.87
CA ALA A 31 -2.61 18.19 22.28
C ALA A 31 -1.68 17.02 22.64
N SER A 32 -1.75 15.92 21.90
CA SER A 32 -0.92 14.72 22.12
C SER A 32 0.49 14.87 21.52
N GLU A 33 0.68 15.71 20.49
CA GLU A 33 1.96 15.94 19.79
C GLU A 33 2.86 16.99 20.47
N ARG A 34 2.97 16.97 21.81
CA ARG A 34 3.97 17.78 22.49
C ARG A 34 5.35 17.15 22.37
N ASN A 35 6.10 17.58 21.35
CA ASN A 35 7.49 17.17 21.15
C ASN A 35 8.43 17.66 22.27
N ILE A 36 8.10 18.75 22.98
CA ILE A 36 8.87 19.28 24.11
C ILE A 36 8.16 19.05 25.44
N ASN A 37 8.90 18.56 26.43
CA ASN A 37 8.39 18.35 27.79
C ASN A 37 8.57 19.60 28.69
N SER A 38 7.97 19.59 29.88
CA SER A 38 8.04 20.70 30.85
C SER A 38 9.44 20.98 31.43
N LYS A 39 10.45 20.19 31.07
CA LYS A 39 11.86 20.35 31.46
C LYS A 39 12.75 20.85 30.32
N ASN A 40 12.15 21.39 29.25
CA ASN A 40 12.85 21.84 28.03
C ASN A 40 13.64 20.70 27.34
N GLN A 41 13.08 19.49 27.29
CA GLN A 41 13.67 18.36 26.57
C GLN A 41 12.77 17.95 25.42
N VAL A 42 13.37 17.64 24.27
CA VAL A 42 12.66 17.16 23.09
C VAL A 42 12.66 15.63 23.07
N ILE A 43 11.51 15.03 22.76
CA ILE A 43 11.37 13.58 22.60
C ILE A 43 12.07 13.20 21.28
N ARG A 44 13.03 12.27 21.34
CA ARG A 44 13.68 11.69 20.15
C ARG A 44 12.83 10.54 19.62
N GLY A 45 12.88 10.31 18.30
CA GLY A 45 12.33 9.09 17.68
C GLY A 45 12.94 7.82 18.26
N SER A 46 12.26 6.69 18.07
CA SER A 46 12.75 5.39 18.52
C SER A 46 14.02 4.97 17.75
N PRO A 47 14.90 4.12 18.31
CA PRO A 47 16.07 3.67 17.59
C PRO A 47 15.70 3.00 16.26
N GLY A 48 16.41 3.34 15.18
CA GLY A 48 16.11 2.87 13.82
C GLY A 48 15.15 3.76 13.02
N GLU A 49 14.52 4.76 13.64
CA GLU A 49 13.73 5.78 12.94
C GLU A 49 14.61 6.86 12.31
N TYR A 50 14.04 7.61 11.36
CA TYR A 50 14.71 8.74 10.73
C TYR A 50 14.78 9.95 11.68
N ASP A 51 15.70 10.86 11.39
CA ASP A 51 15.77 12.15 12.07
C ASP A 51 14.44 12.90 11.94
N GLN A 52 13.94 13.42 13.05
CA GLN A 52 12.67 14.12 13.11
C GLN A 52 12.88 15.62 13.07
N GLU A 53 12.13 16.31 12.22
CA GLU A 53 12.06 17.77 12.20
C GLU A 53 11.07 18.24 13.27
N VAL A 54 11.53 19.09 14.19
CA VAL A 54 10.71 19.64 15.28
C VAL A 54 10.70 21.15 15.17
N GLU A 55 9.50 21.70 14.97
CA GLU A 55 9.26 23.15 15.00
C GLU A 55 9.04 23.61 16.44
N LEU A 56 9.83 24.59 16.88
CA LEU A 56 9.81 25.16 18.22
C LEU A 56 9.66 26.68 18.14
N GLN A 57 9.07 27.29 19.16
CA GLN A 57 9.08 28.75 19.31
C GLN A 57 10.06 29.17 20.41
N LEU A 58 10.99 30.05 20.06
CA LEU A 58 11.98 30.60 20.96
C LEU A 58 11.57 32.00 21.43
N ASP A 59 11.43 32.16 22.74
CA ASP A 59 11.29 33.44 23.42
C ASP A 59 12.53 33.73 24.28
N ALA A 60 13.26 34.79 23.94
CA ALA A 60 14.39 35.32 24.70
C ALA A 60 14.02 36.68 25.31
N GLY A 61 13.08 36.67 26.26
CA GLY A 61 12.61 37.87 26.95
C GLY A 61 12.03 38.90 25.99
N ASP A 62 12.54 40.14 26.05
CA ASP A 62 12.14 41.22 25.12
C ASP A 62 13.00 41.30 23.86
N VAL A 63 14.04 40.48 23.74
CA VAL A 63 15.01 40.55 22.63
C VAL A 63 14.51 39.78 21.42
N VAL A 64 13.97 38.58 21.64
CA VAL A 64 13.41 37.71 20.60
C VAL A 64 12.08 37.19 21.11
N LYS A 65 11.01 37.37 20.33
CA LYS A 65 9.66 36.90 20.68
C LYS A 65 9.10 36.03 19.56
N ASN A 66 8.52 34.89 19.92
CA ASN A 66 7.89 33.94 19.01
C ASN A 66 8.73 33.64 17.77
N TYR A 67 10.05 33.43 17.94
CA TYR A 67 10.89 33.10 16.79
C TYR A 67 10.74 31.62 16.45
N ASP A 68 10.24 31.33 15.25
CA ASP A 68 10.10 29.97 14.77
C ASP A 68 11.49 29.37 14.50
N TYR A 69 11.81 28.31 15.24
CA TYR A 69 13.09 27.62 15.21
C TYR A 69 12.88 26.15 14.88
N THR A 70 13.42 25.72 13.75
CA THR A 70 13.33 24.33 13.30
C THR A 70 14.57 23.56 13.70
N LEU A 71 14.38 22.48 14.47
CA LEU A 71 15.45 21.62 14.97
C LEU A 71 15.36 20.23 14.33
N MET A 72 16.45 19.78 13.73
CA MET A 72 16.61 18.38 13.33
C MET A 72 17.07 17.56 14.54
N VAL A 73 16.19 16.69 15.04
CA VAL A 73 16.42 15.85 16.21
C VAL A 73 16.71 14.43 15.75
N PRO A 74 17.94 13.91 15.96
CA PRO A 74 18.25 12.54 15.58
C PRO A 74 17.48 11.54 16.44
N ALA A 75 17.08 10.41 15.86
CA ALA A 75 16.48 9.29 16.58
C ALA A 75 17.39 8.80 17.72
N ALA A 76 16.82 8.21 18.77
CA ALA A 76 17.60 7.70 19.90
C ALA A 76 18.60 6.62 19.46
N ASP A 77 19.83 6.70 19.95
CA ASP A 77 20.80 5.62 19.75
C ASP A 77 20.45 4.43 20.63
N VAL A 78 20.59 3.22 20.08
CA VAL A 78 20.57 1.98 20.86
C VAL A 78 21.72 1.96 21.86
N THR A 79 21.48 1.47 23.07
CA THR A 79 22.55 1.13 24.01
C THR A 79 23.30 -0.11 23.54
N LYS A 80 24.49 -0.36 24.09
CA LYS A 80 25.27 -1.55 23.76
C LYS A 80 24.53 -2.83 24.19
N GLU A 81 23.93 -2.82 25.37
CA GLU A 81 23.19 -3.95 25.92
C GLU A 81 21.93 -4.28 25.11
N GLU A 82 21.27 -3.27 24.54
CA GLU A 82 20.15 -3.46 23.60
C GLU A 82 20.63 -3.99 22.25
N ALA A 83 21.72 -3.41 21.71
CA ALA A 83 22.31 -3.88 20.47
C ALA A 83 22.72 -5.35 20.55
N ASP A 84 23.35 -5.77 21.65
CA ASP A 84 23.72 -7.18 21.90
C ASP A 84 22.49 -8.10 21.88
N LYS A 85 21.37 -7.68 22.50
CA LYS A 85 20.10 -8.44 22.43
C LYS A 85 19.56 -8.54 21.01
N TYR A 86 19.60 -7.45 20.25
CA TYR A 86 19.17 -7.46 18.84
C TYR A 86 20.06 -8.35 17.99
N PHE A 87 21.37 -8.36 18.22
CA PHE A 87 22.28 -9.26 17.51
C PHE A 87 22.00 -10.73 17.83
N ASP A 88 21.78 -11.08 19.09
CA ASP A 88 21.48 -12.47 19.46
C ASP A 88 20.14 -12.92 18.89
N ALA A 89 19.12 -12.07 18.91
CA ALA A 89 17.83 -12.35 18.27
C ALA A 89 17.97 -12.47 16.73
N ALA A 90 18.78 -11.62 16.10
CA ALA A 90 19.06 -11.70 14.66
C ALA A 90 19.81 -12.99 14.29
N LYS A 91 20.79 -13.45 15.09
CA LYS A 91 21.46 -14.74 14.87
C LYS A 91 20.49 -15.92 14.97
N GLU A 92 19.55 -15.87 15.91
CA GLU A 92 18.51 -16.89 16.04
C GLU A 92 17.55 -16.87 14.84
N GLU A 93 17.15 -15.69 14.38
CA GLU A 93 16.33 -15.49 13.18
C GLU A 93 17.04 -16.03 11.92
N ILE A 94 18.33 -15.72 11.75
CA ILE A 94 19.17 -16.24 10.66
C ILE A 94 19.20 -17.76 10.73
N SER A 95 19.51 -18.33 11.89
CA SER A 95 19.63 -19.79 12.05
C SER A 95 18.34 -20.54 11.68
N LYS A 96 17.17 -19.91 11.85
CA LYS A 96 15.86 -20.49 11.49
C LYS A 96 15.45 -20.26 10.04
N SER A 97 15.88 -19.15 9.43
CA SER A 97 15.39 -18.71 8.13
C SER A 97 16.38 -18.87 6.98
N PHE A 98 17.65 -19.13 7.28
CA PHE A 98 18.73 -19.20 6.31
C PHE A 98 18.61 -20.39 5.35
N TYR A 99 18.20 -21.56 5.85
CA TYR A 99 17.99 -22.76 5.04
C TYR A 99 16.55 -22.83 4.54
N ALA A 100 16.37 -23.30 3.30
CA ALA A 100 15.04 -23.59 2.76
C ALA A 100 14.40 -24.79 3.47
N GLU A 101 13.07 -24.92 3.36
CA GLU A 101 12.35 -26.04 3.98
C GLU A 101 12.87 -27.39 3.47
N GLY A 102 13.37 -28.22 4.40
CA GLY A 102 13.92 -29.55 4.12
C GLY A 102 15.46 -29.61 4.01
N ASP A 103 16.14 -28.47 3.95
CA ASP A 103 17.60 -28.37 4.02
C ASP A 103 18.07 -28.05 5.46
N ASP A 104 19.32 -28.38 5.76
CA ASP A 104 20.01 -28.06 7.02
C ASP A 104 21.50 -27.76 6.80
N GLU A 105 22.25 -27.43 7.86
CA GLU A 105 23.67 -27.07 7.76
C GLU A 105 24.56 -28.18 7.17
N ASN A 106 24.14 -29.44 7.25
CA ASN A 106 24.89 -30.60 6.76
C ASN A 106 24.51 -30.98 5.33
N ALA A 107 23.39 -30.50 4.81
CA ALA A 107 22.92 -30.76 3.46
C ALA A 107 22.06 -29.61 2.92
N VAL A 108 22.70 -28.67 2.24
CA VAL A 108 22.05 -27.56 1.52
C VAL A 108 22.02 -27.89 0.03
N THR A 109 20.83 -28.02 -0.53
CA THR A 109 20.58 -28.35 -1.95
C THR A 109 19.73 -27.30 -2.67
N LEU A 110 19.11 -26.39 -1.91
CA LEU A 110 18.25 -25.32 -2.35
C LEU A 110 18.90 -23.95 -2.08
N PRO A 111 18.41 -22.86 -2.71
CA PRO A 111 18.91 -21.52 -2.45
C PRO A 111 18.84 -21.13 -0.97
N VAL A 112 19.89 -20.50 -0.46
CA VAL A 112 19.95 -19.96 0.90
C VAL A 112 19.32 -18.57 0.97
N ASN A 113 18.73 -18.23 2.11
CA ASN A 113 18.05 -16.97 2.31
C ASN A 113 18.94 -15.94 3.04
N MET A 114 19.57 -15.05 2.25
CA MET A 114 20.45 -13.99 2.75
C MET A 114 19.73 -12.64 2.74
N GLN A 115 19.04 -12.31 3.83
CA GLN A 115 18.36 -11.02 3.95
C GLN A 115 19.35 -9.90 4.31
N THR A 116 19.04 -8.68 3.87
CA THR A 116 19.87 -7.49 4.16
C THR A 116 19.50 -6.83 5.49
N SER A 117 18.45 -7.31 6.15
CA SER A 117 17.91 -6.75 7.39
C SER A 117 17.17 -7.82 8.20
N TYR A 118 17.31 -7.75 9.52
CA TYR A 118 16.70 -8.64 10.51
C TYR A 118 16.09 -7.84 11.65
N GLN A 119 15.28 -8.48 12.50
CA GLN A 119 14.62 -7.83 13.64
C GLN A 119 13.84 -6.58 13.22
N ASN A 120 13.02 -6.71 12.17
CA ASN A 120 12.15 -5.66 11.63
C ASN A 120 12.89 -4.36 11.22
N GLY A 121 14.14 -4.43 10.74
CA GLY A 121 14.88 -3.23 10.34
C GLY A 121 15.96 -2.78 11.32
N MET A 122 15.97 -3.32 12.54
CA MET A 122 16.88 -2.88 13.59
C MET A 122 18.32 -3.34 13.38
N VAL A 123 18.50 -4.47 12.69
CA VAL A 123 19.82 -5.05 12.42
C VAL A 123 20.02 -5.15 10.91
N LYS A 124 20.95 -4.35 10.38
CA LYS A 124 21.38 -4.48 8.98
C LYS A 124 22.38 -5.62 8.87
N ALA A 125 22.32 -6.36 7.76
CA ALA A 125 23.17 -7.50 7.49
C ALA A 125 23.88 -7.35 6.13
N GLU A 126 25.20 -7.51 6.16
CA GLU A 126 26.04 -7.56 4.97
C GLU A 126 26.72 -8.93 4.88
N TRP A 127 26.46 -9.64 3.79
CA TRP A 127 26.90 -11.02 3.59
C TRP A 127 28.19 -11.10 2.80
N THR A 128 29.10 -11.95 3.25
CA THR A 128 30.31 -12.34 2.54
C THR A 128 30.41 -13.86 2.55
N LEU A 129 30.63 -14.42 1.37
CA LEU A 129 30.83 -15.86 1.17
C LEU A 129 32.30 -16.10 0.83
N ASP A 130 32.89 -17.17 1.37
CA ASP A 130 34.29 -17.52 1.10
C ASP A 130 34.50 -17.87 -0.39
N SER A 131 33.48 -18.45 -1.05
CA SER A 131 33.52 -18.81 -2.46
C SER A 131 32.26 -18.39 -3.20
N TYR A 132 32.31 -17.20 -3.83
CA TYR A 132 31.33 -16.72 -4.81
C TYR A 132 31.13 -17.65 -6.04
N ARG A 133 31.88 -18.76 -6.12
CA ARG A 133 31.74 -19.76 -7.18
C ARG A 133 30.70 -20.81 -6.84
N LEU A 134 30.37 -21.01 -5.56
CA LEU A 134 29.45 -22.05 -5.11
C LEU A 134 28.04 -21.50 -4.91
N VAL A 135 27.93 -20.33 -4.30
CA VAL A 135 26.68 -19.62 -4.06
C VAL A 135 26.85 -18.18 -4.51
N ASP A 136 25.89 -17.67 -5.29
CA ASP A 136 25.94 -16.29 -5.78
C ASP A 136 25.43 -15.27 -4.74
N VAL A 137 25.41 -14.00 -5.13
CA VAL A 137 24.99 -12.88 -4.25
C VAL A 137 23.51 -12.95 -3.86
N ASP A 138 22.68 -13.67 -4.62
CA ASP A 138 21.25 -13.84 -4.36
C ASP A 138 20.97 -15.12 -3.55
N GLY A 139 22.02 -15.88 -3.19
CA GLY A 139 21.91 -17.13 -2.44
C GLY A 139 21.62 -18.35 -3.30
N VAL A 140 21.72 -18.23 -4.63
CA VAL A 140 21.48 -19.34 -5.56
C VAL A 140 22.74 -20.19 -5.70
N ILE A 141 22.58 -21.51 -5.57
CA ILE A 141 23.66 -22.48 -5.73
C ILE A 141 24.02 -22.63 -7.22
N ILE A 142 25.30 -22.50 -7.53
CA ILE A 142 25.84 -22.71 -8.89
C ILE A 142 26.17 -24.20 -9.03
N GLU A 143 25.21 -25.00 -9.52
CA GLU A 143 25.30 -26.47 -9.61
C GLU A 143 26.61 -26.98 -10.24
N GLU A 144 27.10 -26.30 -11.27
CA GLU A 144 28.30 -26.69 -12.04
C GLU A 144 29.59 -26.61 -11.23
N ALA A 145 29.61 -25.80 -10.17
CA ALA A 145 30.76 -25.60 -9.30
C ALA A 145 30.75 -26.50 -8.05
N VAL A 146 29.62 -27.15 -7.75
CA VAL A 146 29.47 -27.99 -6.55
C VAL A 146 30.01 -29.40 -6.81
N SER A 147 30.86 -29.88 -5.91
CA SER A 147 31.38 -31.25 -5.95
C SER A 147 30.27 -32.26 -5.69
N GLN A 148 30.32 -33.42 -6.36
CA GLN A 148 29.38 -34.52 -6.12
C GLN A 148 29.41 -35.07 -4.69
N ASN A 149 30.54 -34.90 -3.99
CA ASN A 149 30.69 -35.29 -2.58
C ASN A 149 30.34 -34.15 -1.60
N GLY A 150 29.73 -33.07 -2.11
CA GLY A 150 29.49 -31.84 -1.35
C GLY A 150 30.72 -30.94 -1.28
N SER A 151 30.46 -29.65 -1.06
CA SER A 151 31.46 -28.61 -0.87
C SER A 151 31.16 -27.86 0.42
N LEU A 152 32.16 -27.72 1.30
CA LEU A 152 32.03 -26.91 2.52
C LEU A 152 32.12 -25.43 2.14
N GLU A 153 31.11 -24.66 2.51
CA GLU A 153 31.05 -23.21 2.33
C GLU A 153 30.99 -22.52 3.69
N ARG A 154 31.60 -21.33 3.78
CA ARG A 154 31.53 -20.48 4.97
C ARG A 154 30.82 -19.18 4.63
N ALA A 155 29.80 -18.87 5.43
CA ALA A 155 29.15 -17.57 5.40
C ALA A 155 29.60 -16.71 6.57
N THR A 156 29.91 -15.46 6.25
CA THR A 156 30.22 -14.40 7.20
C THR A 156 29.18 -13.31 7.02
N VAL A 157 28.43 -12.99 8.06
CA VAL A 157 27.49 -11.86 8.06
C VAL A 157 27.94 -10.80 9.05
N GLN A 158 28.15 -9.58 8.55
CA GLN A 158 28.39 -8.41 9.39
C GLN A 158 27.03 -7.81 9.76
N LEU A 159 26.66 -7.94 11.03
CA LEU A 159 25.46 -7.37 11.62
C LEU A 159 25.77 -5.97 12.16
N THR A 160 24.92 -4.99 11.83
CA THR A 160 25.07 -3.60 12.29
C THR A 160 23.78 -3.12 12.94
N CYS A 161 23.87 -2.61 14.17
CA CYS A 161 22.77 -2.01 14.92
C CYS A 161 23.23 -0.69 15.53
N GLY A 162 22.72 0.44 15.02
CA GLY A 162 23.23 1.77 15.34
C GLY A 162 24.74 1.89 15.03
N ASN A 163 25.53 2.22 16.05
CA ASN A 163 26.99 2.35 15.96
C ASN A 163 27.75 1.05 16.28
N TYR A 164 27.04 -0.02 16.62
CA TYR A 164 27.64 -1.30 16.99
C TYR A 164 27.64 -2.26 15.81
N LYS A 165 28.68 -3.09 15.74
CA LYS A 165 28.84 -4.13 14.74
C LYS A 165 29.21 -5.44 15.41
N GLN A 166 28.66 -6.53 14.89
CA GLN A 166 29.03 -7.88 15.28
C GLN A 166 29.13 -8.77 14.05
N GLU A 167 30.16 -9.61 14.02
CA GLU A 167 30.31 -10.63 12.97
C GLU A 167 29.69 -11.94 13.45
N TYR A 168 28.93 -12.59 12.57
CA TYR A 168 28.44 -13.95 12.78
C TYR A 168 28.93 -14.83 11.64
N VAL A 169 29.66 -15.88 12.00
CA VAL A 169 30.32 -16.79 11.05
C VAL A 169 29.84 -18.20 11.32
N PHE A 170 29.42 -18.88 10.27
CA PHE A 170 29.04 -20.29 10.31
C PHE A 170 29.39 -20.97 8.99
N SER A 171 29.36 -22.29 8.99
CA SER A 171 29.71 -23.10 7.80
C SER A 171 28.63 -24.13 7.54
N PHE A 172 28.44 -24.45 6.27
CA PHE A 172 27.41 -25.37 5.81
C PHE A 172 27.90 -26.16 4.60
N MET A 173 27.31 -27.33 4.38
CA MET A 173 27.68 -28.23 3.30
C MET A 173 26.71 -28.08 2.13
N VAL A 174 27.23 -27.63 0.98
CA VAL A 174 26.47 -27.48 -0.26
C VAL A 174 26.58 -28.74 -1.09
N TYR A 175 25.44 -29.30 -1.50
CA TYR A 175 25.35 -30.48 -2.37
C TYR A 175 24.70 -30.13 -3.70
N PRO A 176 25.05 -30.83 -4.79
CA PRO A 176 24.35 -30.67 -6.03
C PRO A 176 22.92 -31.16 -5.87
N ARG A 177 21.97 -30.42 -6.43
CA ARG A 177 20.55 -30.77 -6.34
C ARG A 177 20.28 -32.11 -7.00
N VAL A 178 19.56 -33.00 -6.29
CA VAL A 178 19.05 -34.23 -6.88
C VAL A 178 17.86 -33.89 -7.75
N LEU A 179 18.09 -33.79 -9.06
CA LEU A 179 17.05 -33.51 -10.05
C LEU A 179 16.00 -34.63 -10.03
N SER A 180 14.72 -34.26 -10.00
CA SER A 180 13.62 -35.20 -10.26
C SER A 180 13.73 -35.81 -11.66
N GLU A 181 13.10 -36.96 -11.92
CA GLU A 181 13.08 -37.59 -13.26
C GLU A 181 12.60 -36.61 -14.35
N SER A 182 11.59 -35.78 -14.05
CA SER A 182 11.14 -34.71 -14.96
C SER A 182 12.20 -33.64 -15.22
N GLU A 183 12.92 -33.21 -14.19
CA GLU A 183 13.96 -32.18 -14.33
C GLU A 183 15.19 -32.73 -15.07
N LYS A 184 15.56 -33.99 -14.85
CA LYS A 184 16.60 -34.69 -15.64
C LYS A 184 16.24 -34.72 -17.12
N ILE A 185 14.98 -35.02 -17.45
CA ILE A 185 14.50 -35.00 -18.84
C ILE A 185 14.58 -33.59 -19.41
N LEU A 186 14.09 -32.57 -18.68
CA LEU A 186 14.14 -31.17 -19.12
C LEU A 186 15.58 -30.66 -19.33
N LYS A 187 16.49 -31.00 -18.43
CA LYS A 187 17.92 -30.68 -18.55
C LYS A 187 18.53 -31.34 -19.78
N GLY A 188 18.29 -32.64 -19.98
CA GLY A 188 18.75 -33.36 -21.16
C GLY A 188 18.15 -32.84 -22.48
N VAL A 189 16.89 -32.38 -22.46
CA VAL A 189 16.24 -31.70 -23.59
C VAL A 189 16.97 -30.40 -23.91
N LYS A 190 17.24 -29.55 -22.90
CA LYS A 190 17.96 -28.29 -23.07
C LYS A 190 19.36 -28.51 -23.64
N GLU A 191 20.12 -29.44 -23.07
CA GLU A 191 21.46 -29.78 -23.54
C GLU A 191 21.48 -30.30 -24.99
N ALA A 192 20.50 -31.14 -25.36
CA ALA A 192 20.37 -31.63 -26.74
C ALA A 192 20.04 -30.50 -27.72
N ILE A 193 19.19 -29.55 -27.32
CA ILE A 193 18.86 -28.36 -28.11
C ILE A 193 20.07 -27.43 -28.25
N ASP A 194 20.77 -27.13 -27.16
CA ASP A 194 21.95 -26.25 -27.15
C ASP A 194 23.10 -26.84 -27.99
N LYS A 195 23.26 -28.17 -27.97
CA LYS A 195 24.25 -28.87 -28.81
C LYS A 195 23.93 -28.77 -30.29
N ASP A 196 22.64 -28.79 -30.65
CA ASP A 196 22.23 -28.63 -32.06
C ASP A 196 22.32 -27.16 -32.50
N ALA A 197 21.95 -26.22 -31.61
CA ALA A 197 22.02 -24.78 -31.86
C ALA A 197 23.45 -24.27 -32.12
N LYS A 198 24.47 -24.92 -31.56
CA LYS A 198 25.89 -24.58 -31.76
C LYS A 198 26.48 -25.10 -33.08
N LYS A 199 25.74 -25.87 -33.88
CA LYS A 199 26.21 -26.35 -35.19
C LYS A 199 26.10 -25.22 -36.21
N GLU A 200 27.23 -24.75 -36.72
CA GLU A 200 27.25 -23.73 -37.78
C GLU A 200 26.71 -24.28 -39.11
N GLY A 201 25.90 -23.47 -39.82
CA GLY A 201 25.45 -23.76 -41.18
C GLY A 201 24.01 -24.25 -41.37
N ASN A 202 23.24 -24.46 -40.29
CA ASN A 202 21.83 -24.89 -40.38
C ASN A 202 20.86 -23.77 -39.96
N GLN A 203 19.91 -23.42 -40.85
CA GLN A 203 18.77 -22.54 -40.53
C GLN A 203 17.67 -23.22 -39.70
N LEU A 204 17.74 -24.55 -39.55
CA LEU A 204 16.72 -25.35 -38.86
C LEU A 204 17.33 -26.01 -37.62
N LEU A 205 16.66 -25.80 -36.47
CA LEU A 205 16.99 -26.44 -35.19
C LEU A 205 16.22 -27.75 -35.04
N THR A 206 16.91 -28.83 -34.70
CA THR A 206 16.30 -30.15 -34.52
C THR A 206 15.92 -30.39 -33.06
N LEU A 207 14.64 -30.62 -32.80
CA LEU A 207 14.15 -30.95 -31.46
C LEU A 207 14.33 -32.46 -31.16
N PRO A 208 14.80 -32.85 -29.96
CA PRO A 208 15.05 -34.25 -29.64
C PRO A 208 13.74 -35.04 -29.55
N LYS A 209 13.69 -36.22 -30.16
CA LYS A 209 12.53 -37.14 -30.10
C LYS A 209 12.55 -38.05 -28.88
N GLU A 210 13.70 -38.17 -28.23
CA GLU A 210 13.91 -39.02 -27.06
C GLU A 210 15.06 -38.44 -26.21
N VAL A 211 14.88 -38.42 -24.89
CA VAL A 211 15.92 -38.06 -23.91
C VAL A 211 15.83 -39.03 -22.74
N ASN A 212 16.97 -39.60 -22.31
CA ASN A 212 17.05 -40.54 -21.18
C ASN A 212 16.05 -41.71 -21.26
N GLY A 213 15.78 -42.25 -22.46
CA GLY A 213 14.83 -43.35 -22.67
C GLY A 213 13.35 -42.95 -22.74
N VAL A 214 13.02 -41.66 -22.61
CA VAL A 214 11.65 -41.14 -22.67
C VAL A 214 11.38 -40.46 -24.02
N SER A 215 10.36 -40.95 -24.74
CA SER A 215 9.93 -40.35 -26.01
C SER A 215 9.23 -39.01 -25.82
N LEU A 216 9.63 -38.00 -26.58
CA LEU A 216 9.15 -36.63 -26.50
C LEU A 216 8.24 -36.30 -27.69
N ARG A 217 7.14 -35.60 -27.41
CA ARG A 217 6.21 -35.10 -28.44
C ARG A 217 6.14 -33.58 -28.38
N TRP A 218 6.49 -32.95 -29.49
CA TRP A 218 6.48 -31.49 -29.64
C TRP A 218 5.15 -31.04 -30.22
N SER A 219 4.57 -30.00 -29.63
CA SER A 219 3.40 -29.30 -30.15
C SER A 219 3.62 -27.81 -29.97
N GLU A 220 3.19 -27.03 -30.94
CA GLU A 220 3.15 -25.58 -30.79
C GLU A 220 2.13 -25.19 -29.72
N ALA A 221 2.52 -24.30 -28.81
CA ALA A 221 1.59 -23.73 -27.84
C ALA A 221 0.60 -22.83 -28.59
N LYS A 222 -0.67 -23.26 -28.67
CA LYS A 222 -1.72 -22.45 -29.28
C LYS A 222 -1.95 -21.18 -28.46
N ARG A 223 -1.38 -20.07 -28.92
CA ARG A 223 -1.59 -18.76 -28.32
C ARG A 223 -2.95 -18.25 -28.77
N HIS A 224 -3.98 -18.46 -27.96
CA HIS A 224 -5.33 -17.93 -28.22
C HIS A 224 -5.41 -16.40 -28.00
N LEU A 225 -4.52 -15.62 -28.62
CA LEU A 225 -4.49 -14.16 -28.49
C LEU A 225 -5.79 -13.53 -28.99
N VAL A 226 -6.32 -14.01 -30.11
CA VAL A 226 -7.59 -13.53 -30.69
C VAL A 226 -8.76 -13.76 -29.72
N ILE A 227 -8.83 -14.93 -29.06
CA ILE A 227 -9.93 -15.20 -28.12
C ILE A 227 -9.83 -14.35 -26.87
N LYS A 228 -8.61 -14.06 -26.39
CA LYS A 228 -8.38 -13.17 -25.25
C LYS A 228 -8.75 -11.72 -25.59
N MET A 229 -8.45 -11.26 -26.81
CA MET A 229 -8.87 -9.94 -27.28
C MET A 229 -10.39 -9.83 -27.43
N LEU A 230 -11.03 -10.86 -28.00
CA LEU A 230 -12.49 -10.91 -28.15
C LEU A 230 -13.22 -10.89 -26.79
N PHE A 231 -12.68 -11.58 -25.79
CA PHE A 231 -13.20 -11.53 -24.42
C PHE A 231 -13.10 -10.13 -23.79
N PHE A 232 -11.99 -9.42 -24.04
CA PHE A 232 -11.79 -8.05 -23.53
C PHE A 232 -12.80 -7.06 -24.13
N GLU A 233 -13.13 -7.21 -25.41
CA GLU A 233 -14.12 -6.36 -26.09
C GLU A 233 -15.53 -6.49 -25.48
N VAL A 234 -15.95 -7.72 -25.14
CA VAL A 234 -17.22 -7.97 -24.47
C VAL A 234 -17.26 -7.32 -23.08
N ILE A 235 -16.18 -7.39 -22.32
CA ILE A 235 -16.09 -6.74 -21.00
C ILE A 235 -16.23 -5.22 -21.13
N VAL A 236 -15.53 -4.60 -22.09
CA VAL A 236 -15.61 -3.14 -22.30
C VAL A 236 -17.05 -2.72 -22.64
N LEU A 237 -17.75 -3.48 -23.49
CA LEU A 237 -19.15 -3.21 -23.81
C LEU A 237 -20.07 -3.27 -22.57
N VAL A 238 -19.85 -4.27 -21.70
CA VAL A 238 -20.61 -4.40 -20.44
C VAL A 238 -20.31 -3.24 -19.49
N LEU A 239 -19.05 -2.84 -19.34
CA LEU A 239 -18.67 -1.70 -18.50
C LEU A 239 -19.29 -0.38 -18.99
N LEU A 240 -19.26 -0.14 -20.32
CA LEU A 240 -19.92 1.02 -20.91
C LEU A 240 -21.43 1.01 -20.69
N TYR A 241 -22.06 -0.16 -20.69
CA TYR A 241 -23.48 -0.32 -20.36
C TYR A 241 -23.77 0.07 -18.90
N PHE A 242 -22.97 -0.40 -17.94
CA PHE A 242 -23.11 -0.01 -16.52
C PHE A 242 -22.92 1.49 -16.31
N VAL A 243 -21.90 2.10 -16.92
CA VAL A 243 -21.67 3.55 -16.87
C VAL A 243 -22.87 4.33 -17.42
N ARG A 244 -23.50 3.82 -18.49
CA ARG A 244 -24.70 4.45 -19.07
C ARG A 244 -25.88 4.41 -18.10
N ILE A 245 -26.10 3.28 -17.41
CA ILE A 245 -27.14 3.15 -16.39
C ILE A 245 -26.94 4.16 -15.26
N GLU A 246 -25.72 4.32 -14.77
CA GLU A 246 -25.43 5.27 -13.69
C GLU A 246 -25.66 6.71 -14.14
N ARG A 247 -25.20 7.10 -15.34
CA ARG A 247 -25.49 8.45 -15.88
C ARG A 247 -26.97 8.72 -16.00
N GLU A 248 -27.78 7.73 -16.38
CA GLU A 248 -29.24 7.91 -16.42
C GLU A 248 -29.84 8.10 -15.03
N LYS A 249 -29.36 7.37 -14.01
CA LYS A 249 -29.78 7.57 -12.62
C LYS A 249 -29.43 8.99 -12.14
N THR A 250 -28.22 9.47 -12.41
CA THR A 250 -27.78 10.82 -12.03
C THR A 250 -28.65 11.89 -12.71
N LYS A 251 -28.90 11.77 -14.03
CA LYS A 251 -29.76 12.70 -14.77
C LYS A 251 -31.22 12.70 -14.31
N ARG A 252 -31.73 11.57 -13.80
CA ARG A 252 -33.08 11.49 -13.22
C ARG A 252 -33.12 12.20 -11.87
N LYS A 253 -32.07 12.07 -11.07
CA LYS A 253 -31.94 12.74 -9.78
C LYS A 253 -31.85 14.26 -9.94
N GLU A 254 -31.00 14.74 -10.84
CA GLU A 254 -30.88 16.17 -11.17
C GLU A 254 -32.22 16.76 -11.67
N ARG A 255 -32.96 16.03 -12.52
CA ARG A 255 -34.29 16.46 -12.98
C ARG A 255 -35.30 16.54 -11.84
N GLN A 256 -35.29 15.59 -10.91
CA GLN A 256 -36.16 15.64 -9.73
C GLN A 256 -35.82 16.81 -8.81
N ASP A 257 -34.53 17.11 -8.62
CA ASP A 257 -34.08 18.24 -7.82
C ASP A 257 -34.49 19.58 -8.47
N GLN A 258 -34.35 19.72 -9.80
CA GLN A 258 -34.84 20.89 -10.55
C GLN A 258 -36.36 21.05 -10.44
N MET A 259 -37.12 19.96 -10.61
CA MET A 259 -38.58 20.01 -10.47
C MET A 259 -39.01 20.44 -9.05
N MET A 260 -38.26 20.09 -8.00
CA MET A 260 -38.57 20.53 -6.63
C MET A 260 -38.31 22.03 -6.41
N LEU A 261 -37.27 22.59 -7.04
CA LEU A 261 -37.00 24.03 -6.97
C LEU A 261 -38.09 24.83 -7.71
N ASP A 262 -38.44 24.42 -8.92
CA ASP A 262 -39.51 25.06 -9.71
C ASP A 262 -40.87 24.97 -9.00
N TYR A 263 -41.16 23.84 -8.33
CA TYR A 263 -42.39 23.68 -7.54
C TYR A 263 -42.46 24.68 -6.38
N SER A 264 -41.34 24.88 -5.66
CA SER A 264 -41.26 25.87 -4.58
C SER A 264 -41.48 27.31 -5.08
N GLU A 265 -40.94 27.64 -6.26
CA GLU A 265 -41.12 28.97 -6.86
C GLU A 265 -42.57 29.22 -7.29
N VAL A 266 -43.22 28.24 -7.92
CA VAL A 266 -44.64 28.33 -8.32
C VAL A 266 -45.55 28.51 -7.11
N VAL A 267 -45.31 27.75 -6.03
CA VAL A 267 -46.07 27.87 -4.79
C VAL A 267 -45.85 29.24 -4.13
N SER A 268 -44.62 29.75 -4.11
CA SER A 268 -44.32 31.08 -3.57
C SER A 268 -45.04 32.19 -4.34
N LYS A 269 -45.02 32.16 -5.68
CA LYS A 269 -45.74 33.13 -6.53
C LYS A 269 -47.25 33.08 -6.32
N LEU A 270 -47.84 31.88 -6.20
CA LEU A 270 -49.26 31.70 -5.89
C LEU A 270 -49.62 32.24 -4.49
N LEU A 271 -48.76 32.03 -3.50
CA LEU A 271 -48.98 32.53 -2.14
C LEU A 271 -48.96 34.06 -2.08
N ILE A 272 -47.99 34.70 -2.75
CA ILE A 272 -47.91 36.16 -2.85
C ILE A 272 -49.13 36.73 -3.56
N LEU A 273 -49.57 36.11 -4.65
CA LEU A 273 -50.77 36.53 -5.39
C LEU A 273 -52.04 36.39 -4.54
N GLY A 274 -52.19 35.29 -3.81
CA GLY A 274 -53.30 35.06 -2.90
C GLY A 274 -53.34 36.06 -1.73
N CYS A 275 -52.16 36.41 -1.19
CA CYS A 275 -52.03 37.41 -0.13
C CYS A 275 -52.42 38.80 -0.63
N ALA A 276 -51.93 39.22 -1.81
CA ALA A 276 -52.31 40.48 -2.43
C ALA A 276 -53.82 40.59 -2.72
N LEU A 277 -54.45 39.49 -3.14
CA LEU A 277 -55.89 39.45 -3.37
C LEU A 277 -56.68 39.61 -2.06
N ALA A 278 -56.26 38.95 -0.99
CA ALA A 278 -56.88 39.07 0.33
C ALA A 278 -56.79 40.51 0.87
N GLU A 279 -55.60 41.14 0.77
CA GLU A 279 -55.42 42.54 1.16
C GLU A 279 -56.31 43.49 0.36
N ALA A 280 -56.41 43.30 -0.96
CA ALA A 280 -57.29 44.10 -1.80
C ALA A 280 -58.76 43.98 -1.33
N THR A 281 -59.25 42.77 -1.09
CA THR A 281 -60.64 42.56 -0.61
C THR A 281 -60.89 43.22 0.75
N ALA A 282 -59.92 43.21 1.66
CA ALA A 282 -60.02 43.87 2.96
C ALA A 282 -60.08 45.41 2.82
N ILE A 283 -59.26 45.98 1.95
CA ILE A 283 -59.27 47.43 1.65
C ILE A 283 -60.62 47.85 1.06
N TYR A 284 -61.15 47.09 0.10
CA TYR A 284 -62.47 47.38 -0.48
C TYR A 284 -63.58 47.31 0.57
N GLY A 285 -63.57 46.30 1.44
CA GLY A 285 -64.52 46.20 2.55
C GLY A 285 -64.45 47.38 3.51
N PHE A 286 -63.24 47.85 3.83
CA PHE A 286 -63.03 49.00 4.69
C PHE A 286 -63.52 50.31 4.05
N ILE A 287 -63.26 50.54 2.76
CA ILE A 287 -63.76 51.71 2.03
C ILE A 287 -65.29 51.72 1.98
N ILE A 288 -65.93 50.58 1.72
CA ILE A 288 -67.40 50.47 1.72
C ILE A 288 -67.96 50.79 3.12
N ALA A 289 -67.34 50.27 4.18
CA ALA A 289 -67.75 50.58 5.55
C ALA A 289 -67.66 52.08 5.86
N ILE A 290 -66.59 52.76 5.44
CA ILE A 290 -66.44 54.22 5.57
C ILE A 290 -67.54 54.96 4.78
N MET A 291 -67.81 54.54 3.54
CA MET A 291 -68.86 55.15 2.72
C MET A 291 -70.24 55.01 3.35
N ILE A 292 -70.57 53.83 3.90
CA ILE A 292 -71.83 53.59 4.60
C ILE A 292 -71.95 54.52 5.82
N ILE A 293 -70.88 54.66 6.62
CA ILE A 293 -70.85 55.57 7.77
C ILE A 293 -71.06 57.03 7.36
N PHE A 294 -70.46 57.47 6.24
CA PHE A 294 -70.63 58.83 5.73
C PHE A 294 -72.03 59.09 5.15
N PHE A 295 -72.68 58.10 4.53
CA PHE A 295 -74.04 58.24 3.98
C PHE A 295 -75.16 58.11 5.02
N LEU A 296 -74.87 57.54 6.19
CA LEU A 296 -75.82 57.42 7.32
C LEU A 296 -75.80 58.63 8.28
N LYS A 297 -75.10 59.71 7.91
CA LYS A 297 -74.97 60.95 8.68
C LYS A 297 -75.36 62.15 7.85
#